data_AF-A0A5S4GTS1-F1
#
_entry.id   AF-A0A5S4GTS1-F1
#
_cell.length_a   1.000
_cell.length_b   1.000
_cell.length_c   1.000
_cell.angle_alpha   90.00
_cell.angle_beta   90.00
_cell.angle_gamma   90.00
#
_symmetry.space_group_name_H-M   'P 1'
#
loop_
_entity.id
_entity.type
_entity.pdbx_description
1 polymer ?
#
loop_
_entity_poly.entity_id
_entity_poly.type
_entity_poly.pdbx_seq_one_letter_code
_entity_poly.pdbx_strand_id
1 'polypeptide(L)'
;MLLAATPPGPAGRYGVRVTGAEITGGLSLSHVGVAVPLQFRNCAFDTPLDLTGAALPFLDVSGSTFPGLRGEGLRVDVGLLLAECIVDGPVHLTDARIGGSLRMDGATIDGHGDVGFIADNVHLSGRLWAENLVIKGTFRMHNGDVSGSIGFWGAELHSPGGYALRLGGLRCRGGVFCSGGFRAIGAIRAIGVELSHLTLRNASLSAPDDLALDLTDARIARLDAGEDLRVTGVLCLRNARISGTADLTGAGLNAGPDRIALDAEALEVGDSLVLSEVHATGGFNLLTARIGARVYLRNARVSAAGKQIAFRGSRLRVGADLFAERTVFDGEVRLSGAHVGDNILFGDAVLRNGTDTALRAEGMQARYLDLLFAEQAQGNVNLQHAQVNVLRDDPSTWPAVLKLNGFVYDTLQPRENATVEKRLAWLARNEGSFQPQPFEQLAAYYTSVGNDADARRVLLRKEREYRAAQPAAGRIWSHAQDVTVGYGYQPWRAVSWLLAFLIAGSVVYGLSPPVAVKPAEAPPFNAVVYTLDLLLPIGDLGQQRAFNAAGPSQWLSYLLMVAGWVLVTTIAAGVARVLSRK
;
A
#
# COMPACT_ATOMS: atom_id res chain seq x y z
N MET A 1 15.95 -48.29 45.76
CA MET A 1 17.10 -48.72 46.59
C MET A 1 18.15 -47.61 46.53
N LEU A 2 18.32 -46.80 47.57
CA LEU A 2 19.31 -45.71 47.59
C LEU A 2 20.72 -46.32 47.67
N LEU A 3 21.51 -46.22 46.60
CA LEU A 3 22.92 -46.61 46.58
C LEU A 3 23.76 -45.42 46.09
N ALA A 4 24.79 -45.12 46.90
CA ALA A 4 25.86 -44.12 46.75
C ALA A 4 25.60 -42.70 47.30
N ALA A 5 25.87 -42.52 48.60
CA ALA A 5 26.27 -41.23 49.14
C ALA A 5 27.72 -40.94 48.72
N THR A 6 27.97 -39.80 48.08
CA THR A 6 29.32 -39.31 47.77
C THR A 6 29.97 -38.74 49.05
N PRO A 7 31.29 -38.96 49.29
CA PRO A 7 31.93 -38.44 50.49
C PRO A 7 32.00 -36.90 50.47
N PRO A 8 31.87 -36.23 51.63
CA PRO A 8 31.77 -34.77 51.70
C PRO A 8 33.10 -34.09 51.36
N GLY A 9 33.07 -33.15 50.41
CA GLY A 9 34.13 -32.17 50.18
C GLY A 9 34.11 -31.05 51.25
N PRO A 10 35.21 -30.29 51.41
CA PRO A 10 35.35 -29.38 52.54
C PRO A 10 34.42 -28.15 52.42
N ALA A 11 33.62 -27.94 53.47
CA ALA A 11 32.86 -26.75 53.87
C ALA A 11 32.27 -25.85 52.76
N GLY A 12 31.02 -26.13 52.36
CA GLY A 12 30.22 -25.19 51.55
C GLY A 12 28.82 -25.70 51.20
N ARG A 13 27.82 -25.39 52.05
CA ARG A 13 26.36 -25.52 51.85
C ARG A 13 25.84 -26.92 51.48
N TYR A 14 25.42 -27.68 52.49
CA TYR A 14 24.77 -28.98 52.34
C TYR A 14 23.43 -28.84 51.61
N GLY A 15 23.35 -29.35 50.39
CA GLY A 15 22.11 -29.60 49.66
C GLY A 15 21.76 -31.08 49.64
N VAL A 16 20.54 -31.42 49.23
CA VAL A 16 20.18 -32.82 48.95
C VAL A 16 20.57 -33.11 47.51
N ARG A 17 21.45 -34.11 47.30
CA ARG A 17 21.82 -34.60 45.97
C ARG A 17 21.50 -36.09 45.86
N VAL A 18 20.69 -36.42 44.87
CA VAL A 18 20.35 -37.78 44.45
C VAL A 18 20.69 -37.91 42.98
N THR A 19 21.34 -39.00 42.59
CA THR A 19 21.73 -39.25 41.19
C THR A 19 21.39 -40.68 40.82
N GLY A 20 20.79 -40.90 39.64
CA GLY A 20 20.58 -42.26 39.11
C GLY A 20 19.53 -43.08 39.85
N ALA A 21 18.66 -42.44 40.64
CA ALA A 21 17.69 -43.13 41.49
C ALA A 21 16.28 -43.18 40.88
N GLU A 22 15.56 -44.26 41.17
CA GLU A 22 14.11 -44.36 40.99
C GLU A 22 13.42 -43.89 42.27
N ILE A 23 12.57 -42.88 42.14
CA ILE A 23 11.86 -42.21 43.24
C ILE A 23 10.38 -42.54 43.08
N THR A 24 9.86 -43.29 44.04
CA THR A 24 8.47 -43.77 44.05
C THR A 24 7.64 -43.09 45.11
N GLY A 25 6.32 -43.02 44.91
CA GLY A 25 5.37 -42.53 45.91
C GLY A 25 5.18 -41.01 45.99
N GLY A 26 5.62 -40.26 44.97
CA GLY A 26 5.39 -38.81 44.88
C GLY A 26 6.40 -37.95 45.63
N LEU A 27 7.08 -37.06 44.91
CA LEU A 27 7.80 -35.94 45.52
C LEU A 27 6.89 -34.71 45.56
N SER A 28 6.15 -34.53 46.66
CA SER A 28 5.36 -33.32 46.91
C SER A 28 6.07 -32.40 47.91
N LEU A 29 6.39 -31.20 47.44
CA LEU A 29 6.89 -30.06 48.21
C LEU A 29 5.86 -28.91 48.21
N SER A 30 4.58 -29.25 48.02
CA SER A 30 3.50 -28.27 47.91
C SER A 30 3.43 -27.37 49.15
N HIS A 31 3.54 -26.06 48.94
CA HIS A 31 3.58 -25.01 49.95
C HIS A 31 4.71 -25.14 50.99
N VAL A 32 5.78 -25.89 50.65
CA VAL A 32 6.94 -26.10 51.53
C VAL A 32 8.07 -25.13 51.17
N GLY A 33 8.67 -24.51 52.20
CA GLY A 33 9.95 -23.81 52.09
C GLY A 33 11.10 -24.74 52.41
N VAL A 34 11.99 -24.98 51.46
CA VAL A 34 13.19 -25.81 51.65
C VAL A 34 14.40 -24.90 51.80
N ALA A 35 15.15 -25.02 52.89
CA ALA A 35 16.27 -24.14 53.19
C ALA A 35 17.56 -24.45 52.40
N VAL A 36 17.60 -25.59 51.71
CA VAL A 36 18.80 -26.12 51.04
C VAL A 36 18.53 -26.44 49.57
N PRO A 37 19.55 -26.37 48.69
CA PRO A 37 19.43 -26.77 47.30
C PRO A 37 18.99 -28.23 47.13
N LEU A 38 18.15 -28.50 46.14
CA LEU A 38 17.71 -29.86 45.78
C LEU A 38 18.24 -30.22 44.38
N GLN A 39 18.86 -31.39 44.28
CA GLN A 39 19.44 -31.92 43.05
C GLN A 39 19.04 -33.39 42.86
N PHE A 40 18.27 -33.70 41.82
CA PHE A 40 17.84 -35.05 41.43
C PHE A 40 18.28 -35.29 39.99
N ARG A 41 19.50 -35.76 39.77
CA ARG A 41 20.07 -35.87 38.41
C ARG A 41 19.93 -37.28 37.86
N ASN A 42 19.55 -37.40 36.60
CA ASN A 42 19.38 -38.71 35.94
C ASN A 42 18.48 -39.65 36.77
N CYS A 43 17.41 -39.10 37.37
CA CYS A 43 16.46 -39.83 38.20
C CYS A 43 15.21 -40.20 37.41
N ALA A 44 14.46 -41.18 37.89
CA ALA A 44 13.14 -41.52 37.35
C ALA A 44 12.09 -41.35 38.45
N PHE A 45 11.01 -40.62 38.16
CA PHE A 45 9.87 -40.44 39.06
C PHE A 45 8.65 -41.17 38.48
N ASP A 46 7.94 -41.93 39.31
CA ASP A 46 6.71 -42.64 38.92
C ASP A 46 5.47 -41.74 38.89
N THR A 47 5.58 -40.53 39.44
CA THR A 47 4.50 -39.59 39.71
C THR A 47 4.94 -38.15 39.41
N PRO A 48 4.01 -37.26 39.04
CA PRO A 48 4.34 -35.86 38.76
C PRO A 48 5.01 -35.17 39.96
N LEU A 49 5.98 -34.30 39.68
CA LEU A 49 6.62 -33.46 40.69
C LEU A 49 5.64 -32.37 41.12
N ASP A 50 5.26 -32.35 42.40
CA ASP A 50 4.35 -31.31 42.93
C ASP A 50 5.14 -30.30 43.77
N LEU A 51 5.40 -29.15 43.15
CA LEU A 51 6.14 -28.00 43.67
C LEU A 51 5.25 -26.76 43.84
N THR A 52 3.92 -26.97 43.87
CA THR A 52 2.93 -25.90 43.94
C THR A 52 3.19 -25.01 45.15
N GLY A 53 3.41 -23.70 44.95
CA GLY A 53 3.68 -22.74 46.01
C GLY A 53 4.96 -23.00 46.83
N ALA A 54 5.84 -23.89 46.38
CA ALA A 54 7.09 -24.20 47.07
C ALA A 54 8.07 -23.03 46.99
N ALA A 55 8.98 -22.92 47.97
CA ALA A 55 10.07 -21.95 47.96
C ALA A 55 11.41 -22.69 48.13
N LEU A 56 12.26 -22.61 47.11
CA LEU A 56 13.51 -23.36 47.02
C LEU A 56 14.67 -22.40 46.69
N PRO A 57 15.87 -22.55 47.27
CA PRO A 57 17.02 -21.77 46.83
C PRO A 57 17.43 -22.17 45.40
N PHE A 58 17.34 -23.45 45.05
CA PHE A 58 17.74 -23.99 43.76
C PHE A 58 17.14 -25.39 43.56
N LEU A 59 16.70 -25.69 42.33
CA LEU A 59 16.23 -27.00 41.95
C LEU A 59 16.87 -27.44 40.62
N ASP A 60 17.49 -28.62 40.64
CA ASP A 60 18.06 -29.25 39.45
C ASP A 60 17.52 -30.67 39.35
N VAL A 61 16.74 -30.93 38.30
CA VAL A 61 16.23 -32.26 37.97
C VAL A 61 16.81 -32.78 36.65
N SER A 62 17.95 -32.25 36.20
CA SER A 62 18.48 -32.52 34.86
C SER A 62 18.71 -33.99 34.55
N GLY A 63 18.44 -34.37 33.31
CA GLY A 63 18.54 -35.75 32.81
C GLY A 63 17.47 -36.70 33.35
N SER A 64 16.50 -36.19 34.12
CA SER A 64 15.50 -37.04 34.78
C SER A 64 14.23 -37.21 33.94
N THR A 65 13.51 -38.29 34.23
CA THR A 65 12.21 -38.59 33.62
C THR A 65 11.10 -38.48 34.65
N PHE A 66 10.02 -37.76 34.32
CA PHE A 66 8.84 -37.64 35.20
C PHE A 66 7.54 -37.39 34.42
N PRO A 67 6.36 -37.79 34.94
CA PRO A 67 5.08 -37.67 34.22
C PRO A 67 4.47 -36.25 34.19
N GLY A 68 5.21 -35.24 34.65
CA GLY A 68 4.74 -33.85 34.72
C GLY A 68 5.30 -33.08 35.91
N LEU A 69 5.16 -31.76 35.87
CA LEU A 69 5.60 -30.86 36.93
C LEU A 69 4.52 -29.82 37.22
N ARG A 70 4.07 -29.75 38.47
CA ARG A 70 3.15 -28.72 38.97
C ARG A 70 3.92 -27.73 39.82
N GLY A 71 4.13 -26.52 39.33
CA GLY A 71 4.93 -25.47 39.98
C GLY A 71 4.20 -24.14 40.00
N GLU A 72 2.87 -24.16 40.13
CA GLU A 72 2.06 -22.94 40.23
C GLU A 72 2.47 -22.13 41.46
N GLY A 73 2.86 -20.87 41.29
CA GLY A 73 3.36 -20.01 42.35
C GLY A 73 4.72 -20.42 42.94
N LEU A 74 5.45 -21.33 42.27
CA LEU A 74 6.79 -21.77 42.68
C LEU A 74 7.76 -20.59 42.78
N ARG A 75 8.57 -20.56 43.84
CA ARG A 75 9.65 -19.58 44.02
C ARG A 75 11.00 -20.30 44.02
N VAL A 76 11.88 -19.90 43.12
CA VAL A 76 13.26 -20.40 43.07
C VAL A 76 14.23 -19.24 43.09
N ASP A 77 15.08 -19.15 44.09
CA ASP A 77 15.96 -17.98 44.26
C ASP A 77 17.05 -17.90 43.18
N VAL A 78 17.67 -19.04 42.84
CA VAL A 78 18.84 -19.08 41.96
C VAL A 78 18.53 -19.61 40.56
N GLY A 79 17.85 -20.76 40.44
CA GLY A 79 17.60 -21.32 39.12
C GLY A 79 16.89 -22.66 39.16
N LEU A 80 16.15 -22.92 38.08
CA LEU A 80 15.40 -24.15 37.84
C LEU A 80 16.02 -24.84 36.62
N LEU A 81 16.65 -25.99 36.83
CA LEU A 81 17.26 -26.78 35.76
C LEU A 81 16.40 -28.01 35.44
N LEU A 82 15.87 -28.03 34.22
CA LEU A 82 15.13 -29.12 33.58
C LEU A 82 15.86 -29.60 32.32
N ALA A 83 17.17 -29.35 32.21
CA ALA A 83 17.95 -29.70 31.02
C ALA A 83 17.98 -31.22 30.82
N GLU A 84 17.86 -31.67 29.57
CA GLU A 84 17.89 -33.08 29.16
C GLU A 84 16.80 -33.95 29.83
N CYS A 85 15.75 -33.33 30.39
CA CYS A 85 14.64 -34.06 30.99
C CYS A 85 13.69 -34.65 29.94
N ILE A 86 13.06 -35.77 30.27
CA ILE A 86 11.94 -36.34 29.51
C ILE A 86 10.68 -36.20 30.36
N VAL A 87 9.75 -35.37 29.92
CA VAL A 87 8.51 -35.11 30.65
C VAL A 87 7.33 -35.67 29.87
N ASP A 88 6.71 -36.72 30.40
CA ASP A 88 5.54 -37.38 29.82
C ASP A 88 4.24 -36.78 30.39
N GLY A 89 4.07 -35.48 30.16
CA GLY A 89 2.97 -34.70 30.68
C GLY A 89 3.30 -33.21 30.76
N PRO A 90 2.38 -32.39 31.29
CA PRO A 90 2.54 -30.95 31.26
C PRO A 90 3.50 -30.44 32.34
N VAL A 91 4.19 -29.34 32.02
CA VAL A 91 5.01 -28.55 32.94
C VAL A 91 4.31 -27.22 33.21
N HIS A 92 3.82 -27.03 34.43
CA HIS A 92 3.09 -25.84 34.87
C HIS A 92 3.96 -24.99 35.79
N LEU A 93 4.18 -23.74 35.43
CA LEU A 93 4.96 -22.73 36.15
C LEU A 93 4.19 -21.39 36.20
N THR A 94 2.87 -21.45 36.16
CA THR A 94 2.00 -20.27 36.26
C THR A 94 2.31 -19.49 37.55
N ASP A 95 2.43 -18.16 37.45
CA ASP A 95 2.76 -17.26 38.56
C ASP A 95 4.11 -17.58 39.27
N ALA A 96 4.97 -18.41 38.68
CA ALA A 96 6.25 -18.76 39.27
C ALA A 96 7.23 -17.57 39.23
N ARG A 97 8.14 -17.52 40.22
CA ARG A 97 9.20 -16.51 40.33
C ARG A 97 10.55 -17.21 40.39
N ILE A 98 11.38 -16.97 39.39
CA ILE A 98 12.70 -17.58 39.27
C ILE A 98 13.74 -16.44 39.26
N GLY A 99 14.50 -16.33 40.35
CA GLY A 99 15.48 -15.27 40.58
C GLY A 99 16.75 -15.38 39.72
N GLY A 100 16.99 -16.52 39.07
CA GLY A 100 17.96 -16.64 38.00
C GLY A 100 17.38 -17.27 36.74
N SER A 101 18.02 -18.31 36.21
CA SER A 101 17.66 -18.85 34.88
C SER A 101 16.79 -20.11 34.96
N LEU A 102 15.94 -20.28 33.94
CA LEU A 102 15.23 -21.52 33.65
C LEU A 102 15.97 -22.22 32.50
N ARG A 103 16.48 -23.43 32.73
CA ARG A 103 17.24 -24.19 31.72
C ARG A 103 16.45 -25.42 31.31
N MET A 104 16.17 -25.57 30.02
CA MET A 104 15.41 -26.67 29.41
C MET A 104 16.13 -27.21 28.17
N ASP A 105 17.45 -27.00 28.08
CA ASP A 105 18.23 -27.42 26.92
C ASP A 105 18.17 -28.93 26.75
N GLY A 106 17.88 -29.40 25.55
CA GLY A 106 17.72 -30.81 25.20
C GLY A 106 16.54 -31.51 25.87
N ALA A 107 15.66 -30.79 26.57
CA ALA A 107 14.48 -31.40 27.18
C ALA A 107 13.45 -31.83 26.13
N THR A 108 12.69 -32.87 26.43
CA THR A 108 11.54 -33.31 25.64
C THR A 108 10.29 -33.29 26.52
N ILE A 109 9.24 -32.61 26.08
CA ILE A 109 7.95 -32.51 26.81
C ILE A 109 6.83 -32.98 25.88
N ASP A 110 6.09 -34.00 26.31
CA ASP A 110 4.90 -34.49 25.62
C ASP A 110 3.64 -34.08 26.40
N GLY A 111 2.93 -33.08 25.89
CA GLY A 111 1.67 -32.59 26.46
C GLY A 111 0.45 -33.43 26.07
N HIS A 112 0.63 -34.58 25.41
CA HIS A 112 -0.46 -35.47 24.97
C HIS A 112 -1.53 -34.80 24.09
N GLY A 113 -1.12 -33.80 23.29
CA GLY A 113 -2.01 -33.07 22.39
C GLY A 113 -2.67 -31.81 22.99
N ASP A 114 -2.39 -31.46 24.25
CA ASP A 114 -2.82 -30.22 24.90
C ASP A 114 -1.63 -29.24 25.06
N VAL A 115 -1.59 -28.44 26.12
CA VAL A 115 -0.46 -27.55 26.44
C VAL A 115 0.66 -28.33 27.13
N GLY A 116 1.84 -28.38 26.52
CA GLY A 116 3.02 -29.06 27.07
C GLY A 116 3.74 -28.25 28.14
N PHE A 117 3.88 -26.93 27.93
CA PHE A 117 4.55 -26.03 28.86
C PHE A 117 3.70 -24.78 29.10
N ILE A 118 3.40 -24.48 30.37
CA ILE A 118 2.60 -23.33 30.79
C ILE A 118 3.42 -22.51 31.78
N ALA A 119 3.70 -21.24 31.44
CA ALA A 119 4.39 -20.30 32.33
C ALA A 119 3.74 -18.92 32.24
N ASP A 120 2.42 -18.87 32.41
CA ASP A 120 1.69 -17.61 32.39
C ASP A 120 2.02 -16.77 33.64
N ASN A 121 2.15 -15.45 33.47
CA ASN A 121 2.52 -14.49 34.51
C ASN A 121 3.85 -14.80 35.23
N VAL A 122 4.72 -15.62 34.63
CA VAL A 122 6.01 -15.97 35.22
C VAL A 122 6.93 -14.75 35.28
N HIS A 123 7.68 -14.62 36.38
CA HIS A 123 8.74 -13.63 36.51
C HIS A 123 10.11 -14.33 36.52
N LEU A 124 10.93 -14.04 35.50
CA LEU A 124 12.24 -14.63 35.32
C LEU A 124 13.30 -13.52 35.32
N SER A 125 14.08 -13.44 36.39
CA SER A 125 15.16 -12.44 36.50
C SER A 125 16.35 -12.77 35.59
N GLY A 126 16.58 -14.04 35.27
CA GLY A 126 17.61 -14.50 34.35
C GLY A 126 17.10 -14.78 32.94
N ARG A 127 17.64 -15.82 32.31
CA ARG A 127 17.33 -16.23 30.93
C ARG A 127 16.52 -17.53 30.91
N LEU A 128 15.74 -17.71 29.85
CA LEU A 128 15.17 -19.00 29.49
C LEU A 128 16.03 -19.63 28.40
N TRP A 129 16.66 -20.75 28.71
CA TRP A 129 17.45 -21.54 27.76
C TRP A 129 16.63 -22.75 27.34
N ALA A 130 16.35 -22.86 26.04
CA ALA A 130 15.58 -23.94 25.45
C ALA A 130 16.25 -24.38 24.14
N GLU A 131 17.58 -24.55 24.17
CA GLU A 131 18.34 -25.05 23.04
C GLU A 131 17.99 -26.52 22.78
N ASN A 132 17.66 -26.87 21.54
CA ASN A 132 17.22 -28.22 21.14
C ASN A 132 16.05 -28.77 21.97
N LEU A 133 15.22 -27.88 22.54
CA LEU A 133 14.00 -28.26 23.25
C LEU A 133 13.00 -28.85 22.25
N VAL A 134 12.39 -29.99 22.59
CA VAL A 134 11.31 -30.59 21.82
C VAL A 134 10.02 -30.56 22.64
N ILE A 135 8.98 -29.94 22.10
CA ILE A 135 7.64 -29.96 22.71
C ILE A 135 6.62 -30.50 21.72
N LYS A 136 5.86 -31.51 22.15
CA LYS A 136 4.61 -31.89 21.51
C LYS A 136 3.46 -31.30 22.32
N GLY A 137 2.68 -30.43 21.70
CA GLY A 137 1.72 -29.56 22.38
C GLY A 137 2.15 -28.11 22.37
N THR A 138 1.38 -27.25 23.01
CA THR A 138 1.63 -25.79 23.02
C THR A 138 2.70 -25.40 24.06
N PHE A 139 3.63 -24.52 23.68
CA PHE A 139 4.41 -23.72 24.63
C PHE A 139 3.66 -22.40 24.90
N ARG A 140 3.29 -22.13 26.15
CA ARG A 140 2.51 -20.96 26.55
C ARG A 140 3.19 -20.17 27.65
N MET A 141 3.35 -18.86 27.42
CA MET A 141 3.95 -17.93 28.38
C MET A 141 3.31 -16.54 28.20
N HIS A 142 2.05 -16.41 28.59
CA HIS A 142 1.33 -15.14 28.51
C HIS A 142 1.74 -14.20 29.64
N ASN A 143 1.82 -12.90 29.37
CA ASN A 143 2.10 -11.84 30.36
C ASN A 143 3.34 -12.09 31.24
N GLY A 144 4.29 -12.91 30.76
CA GLY A 144 5.55 -13.14 31.48
C GLY A 144 6.46 -11.91 31.44
N ASP A 145 7.34 -11.79 32.43
CA ASP A 145 8.40 -10.79 32.47
C ASP A 145 9.75 -11.48 32.57
N VAL A 146 10.55 -11.39 31.50
CA VAL A 146 11.91 -11.92 31.42
C VAL A 146 12.90 -10.77 31.34
N SER A 147 13.72 -10.65 32.38
CA SER A 147 14.78 -9.64 32.43
C SER A 147 15.97 -9.98 31.53
N GLY A 148 16.28 -11.27 31.36
CA GLY A 148 17.24 -11.75 30.38
C GLY A 148 16.62 -11.98 29.00
N SER A 149 17.16 -12.94 28.27
CA SER A 149 16.69 -13.38 26.95
C SER A 149 15.97 -14.72 27.03
N ILE A 150 15.18 -15.02 26.00
CA ILE A 150 14.60 -16.34 25.74
C ILE A 150 15.29 -16.91 24.49
N GLY A 151 15.92 -18.08 24.60
CA GLY A 151 16.59 -18.74 23.48
C GLY A 151 15.93 -20.05 23.10
N PHE A 152 15.53 -20.18 21.84
CA PHE A 152 14.94 -21.37 21.22
C PHE A 152 15.86 -21.94 20.13
N TRP A 153 17.17 -21.95 20.36
CA TRP A 153 18.14 -22.37 19.35
C TRP A 153 17.92 -23.84 18.97
N GLY A 154 17.56 -24.13 17.73
CA GLY A 154 17.28 -25.50 17.27
C GLY A 154 16.08 -26.16 17.95
N ALA A 155 15.22 -25.41 18.64
CA ALA A 155 14.04 -25.99 19.29
C ALA A 155 12.97 -26.39 18.27
N GLU A 156 12.22 -27.46 18.58
CA GLU A 156 11.11 -27.99 17.79
C GLU A 156 9.81 -27.94 18.60
N LEU A 157 8.85 -27.13 18.14
CA LEU A 157 7.54 -26.98 18.77
C LEU A 157 6.45 -27.53 17.83
N HIS A 158 5.79 -28.60 18.25
CA HIS A 158 4.86 -29.38 17.42
C HIS A 158 3.44 -29.36 18.00
N SER A 159 2.56 -28.56 17.39
CA SER A 159 1.12 -28.51 17.66
C SER A 159 0.36 -28.31 16.33
N PRO A 160 0.30 -29.34 15.46
CA PRO A 160 -0.32 -29.22 14.13
C PRO A 160 -1.81 -28.89 14.23
N GLY A 161 -2.27 -27.87 13.48
CA GLY A 161 -3.65 -27.37 13.55
C GLY A 161 -3.97 -26.55 14.81
N GLY A 162 -3.02 -26.41 15.73
CA GLY A 162 -3.12 -25.61 16.95
C GLY A 162 -2.05 -24.53 17.00
N TYR A 163 -1.67 -24.16 18.23
CA TYR A 163 -0.63 -23.16 18.48
C TYR A 163 0.64 -23.86 18.96
N ALA A 164 1.74 -23.72 18.22
CA ALA A 164 3.04 -24.20 18.67
C ALA A 164 3.59 -23.33 19.82
N LEU A 165 3.44 -22.01 19.70
CA LEU A 165 4.01 -21.03 20.62
C LEU A 165 3.05 -19.87 20.86
N ARG A 166 2.78 -19.57 22.14
CA ARG A 166 1.90 -18.48 22.56
C ARG A 166 2.59 -17.58 23.59
N LEU A 167 2.89 -16.36 23.19
CA LEU A 167 3.65 -15.37 23.97
C LEU A 167 2.87 -14.07 24.20
N GLY A 168 1.54 -14.06 24.04
CA GLY A 168 0.73 -12.85 24.17
C GLY A 168 1.03 -12.03 25.43
N GLY A 169 1.35 -10.75 25.25
CA GLY A 169 1.67 -9.81 26.34
C GLY A 169 3.03 -10.03 27.02
N LEU A 170 3.88 -10.93 26.52
CA LEU A 170 5.22 -11.17 27.07
C LEU A 170 6.07 -9.89 26.99
N ARG A 171 6.77 -9.58 28.09
CA ARG A 171 7.86 -8.60 28.12
C ARG A 171 9.19 -9.31 28.25
N CYS A 172 10.10 -9.08 27.31
CA CYS A 172 11.45 -9.65 27.35
C CYS A 172 12.49 -8.58 27.03
N ARG A 173 13.28 -8.21 28.05
CA ARG A 173 14.30 -7.15 27.91
C ARG A 173 15.51 -7.60 27.10
N GLY A 174 15.89 -8.87 27.17
CA GLY A 174 17.01 -9.43 26.42
C GLY A 174 16.66 -9.91 25.01
N GLY A 175 15.37 -9.99 24.67
CA GLY A 175 14.89 -10.44 23.37
C GLY A 175 14.59 -11.93 23.28
N VAL A 176 14.02 -12.34 22.16
CA VAL A 176 13.65 -13.72 21.84
C VAL A 176 14.46 -14.18 20.63
N PHE A 177 15.19 -15.27 20.78
CA PHE A 177 16.11 -15.79 19.76
C PHE A 177 15.62 -17.14 19.26
N CYS A 178 14.96 -17.14 18.11
CA CYS A 178 14.54 -18.34 17.38
C CYS A 178 15.52 -18.53 16.22
N SER A 179 16.60 -19.25 16.45
CA SER A 179 17.69 -19.40 15.47
C SER A 179 18.22 -20.83 15.44
N GLY A 180 19.22 -21.12 14.62
CA GLY A 180 19.86 -22.43 14.60
C GLY A 180 18.96 -23.58 14.14
N GLY A 181 18.01 -23.30 13.22
CA GLY A 181 17.07 -24.30 12.73
C GLY A 181 15.79 -24.43 13.55
N PHE A 182 15.44 -23.43 14.36
CA PHE A 182 14.17 -23.39 15.09
C PHE A 182 12.98 -23.74 14.19
N ARG A 183 12.15 -24.69 14.63
CA ARG A 183 11.01 -25.20 13.88
C ARG A 183 9.73 -25.13 14.68
N ALA A 184 8.71 -24.51 14.11
CA ALA A 184 7.37 -24.48 14.67
C ALA A 184 6.36 -25.06 13.66
N ILE A 185 5.66 -26.12 14.07
CA ILE A 185 4.53 -26.70 13.33
C ILE A 185 3.26 -26.37 14.11
N GLY A 186 2.45 -25.47 13.57
CA GLY A 186 1.36 -24.79 14.28
C GLY A 186 1.60 -23.29 14.36
N ALA A 187 0.54 -22.53 14.65
CA ALA A 187 0.58 -21.07 14.68
C ALA A 187 1.45 -20.54 15.84
N ILE A 188 2.20 -19.46 15.59
CA ILE A 188 2.88 -18.69 16.63
C ILE A 188 2.10 -17.40 16.89
N ARG A 189 1.66 -17.19 18.14
CA ARG A 189 0.90 -16.00 18.54
C ARG A 189 1.66 -15.20 19.58
N ALA A 190 2.19 -14.05 19.16
CA ALA A 190 2.98 -13.13 19.96
C ALA A 190 2.37 -11.71 19.87
N ILE A 191 1.06 -11.61 20.09
CA ILE A 191 0.31 -10.35 20.08
C ILE A 191 0.73 -9.48 21.27
N GLY A 192 0.96 -8.19 21.02
CA GLY A 192 1.21 -7.21 22.07
C GLY A 192 2.49 -7.46 22.88
N VAL A 193 3.43 -8.24 22.36
CA VAL A 193 4.72 -8.49 23.02
C VAL A 193 5.58 -7.24 23.02
N GLU A 194 6.40 -7.08 24.06
CA GLU A 194 7.38 -6.01 24.16
C GLU A 194 8.79 -6.63 24.25
N LEU A 195 9.53 -6.53 23.15
CA LEU A 195 10.81 -7.21 22.96
C LEU A 195 11.89 -6.19 22.59
N SER A 196 13.10 -6.33 23.13
CA SER A 196 14.26 -5.60 22.59
C SER A 196 14.68 -6.16 21.22
N HIS A 197 14.64 -7.47 21.04
CA HIS A 197 15.04 -8.14 19.82
C HIS A 197 14.14 -9.34 19.54
N LEU A 198 13.82 -9.59 18.27
CA LEU A 198 13.27 -10.86 17.80
C LEU A 198 14.13 -11.35 16.65
N THR A 199 14.78 -12.51 16.82
CA THR A 199 15.56 -13.16 15.77
C THR A 199 14.82 -14.39 15.25
N LEU A 200 14.73 -14.53 13.93
CA LEU A 200 14.09 -15.65 13.22
C LEU A 200 15.00 -16.24 12.11
N ARG A 201 16.31 -15.97 12.19
CA ARG A 201 17.31 -16.48 11.21
C ARG A 201 17.26 -18.00 11.11
N ASN A 202 17.24 -18.53 9.90
CA ASN A 202 17.17 -19.97 9.62
C ASN A 202 15.98 -20.69 10.29
N ALA A 203 14.90 -19.96 10.62
CA ALA A 203 13.72 -20.57 11.25
C ALA A 203 12.74 -21.10 10.20
N SER A 204 11.99 -22.16 10.55
CA SER A 204 10.89 -22.69 9.75
C SER A 204 9.58 -22.64 10.54
N LEU A 205 8.65 -21.81 10.06
CA LEU A 205 7.33 -21.62 10.66
C LEU A 205 6.27 -22.16 9.70
N SER A 206 5.42 -23.07 10.17
CA SER A 206 4.42 -23.73 9.32
C SER A 206 3.04 -23.76 9.96
N ALA A 207 2.13 -22.98 9.41
CA ALA A 207 0.68 -23.04 9.62
C ALA A 207 -0.02 -22.72 8.28
N PRO A 208 -0.11 -23.69 7.35
CA PRO A 208 -0.46 -23.43 5.95
C PRO A 208 -1.84 -22.79 5.76
N ASP A 209 -2.78 -23.00 6.66
CA ASP A 209 -4.15 -22.48 6.57
C ASP A 209 -4.47 -21.39 7.62
N ASP A 210 -3.44 -20.82 8.25
CA ASP A 210 -3.59 -19.84 9.33
C ASP A 210 -2.46 -18.79 9.31
N LEU A 211 -2.41 -17.96 10.35
CA LEU A 211 -1.30 -17.08 10.67
C LEU A 211 -0.15 -17.92 11.24
N ALA A 212 0.89 -18.15 10.42
CA ALA A 212 2.09 -18.86 10.86
C ALA A 212 2.81 -18.08 11.97
N LEU A 213 2.83 -16.74 11.86
CA LEU A 213 3.34 -15.86 12.91
C LEU A 213 2.48 -14.59 13.01
N ASP A 214 1.88 -14.39 14.17
CA ASP A 214 1.07 -13.23 14.50
C ASP A 214 1.78 -12.33 15.53
N LEU A 215 2.26 -11.18 15.06
CA LEU A 215 2.91 -10.13 15.84
C LEU A 215 2.03 -8.86 15.88
N THR A 216 0.71 -9.02 15.81
CA THR A 216 -0.21 -7.89 15.89
C THR A 216 0.03 -7.07 17.17
N ASP A 217 0.08 -5.74 17.04
CA ASP A 217 0.34 -4.79 18.13
C ASP A 217 1.68 -4.99 18.89
N ALA A 218 2.61 -5.79 18.35
CA ALA A 218 3.91 -6.01 18.97
C ALA A 218 4.78 -4.74 18.97
N ARG A 219 5.57 -4.54 20.04
CA ARG A 219 6.60 -3.52 20.16
C ARG A 219 7.96 -4.18 20.20
N ILE A 220 8.73 -4.02 19.14
CA ILE A 220 10.02 -4.69 18.98
C ILE A 220 11.08 -3.62 18.70
N ALA A 221 12.22 -3.61 19.39
CA ALA A 221 13.26 -2.63 19.05
C ALA A 221 13.93 -2.98 17.71
N ARG A 222 14.23 -4.26 17.46
CA ARG A 222 14.74 -4.77 16.20
C ARG A 222 14.17 -6.15 15.84
N LEU A 223 13.72 -6.31 14.59
CA LEU A 223 13.30 -7.59 14.02
C LEU A 223 14.35 -8.05 13.02
N ASP A 224 14.95 -9.20 13.28
CA ASP A 224 16.01 -9.80 12.46
C ASP A 224 15.60 -11.20 12.02
N ALA A 225 14.93 -11.25 10.88
CA ALA A 225 14.47 -12.46 10.20
C ALA A 225 15.26 -12.74 8.91
N GLY A 226 16.39 -12.06 8.72
CA GLY A 226 17.24 -12.23 7.54
C GLY A 226 17.86 -13.63 7.48
N GLU A 227 18.19 -14.07 6.26
CA GLU A 227 18.80 -15.37 5.94
C GLU A 227 17.89 -16.58 6.27
N ASP A 228 17.36 -17.19 5.20
CA ASP A 228 16.68 -18.50 5.21
C ASP A 228 15.48 -18.66 6.15
N LEU A 229 14.81 -17.57 6.57
CA LEU A 229 13.48 -17.68 7.18
C LEU A 229 12.51 -18.31 6.17
N ARG A 230 11.84 -19.40 6.56
CA ARG A 230 10.75 -20.02 5.77
C ARG A 230 9.44 -19.95 6.53
N VAL A 231 8.44 -19.30 5.93
CA VAL A 231 7.09 -19.19 6.48
C VAL A 231 6.11 -19.83 5.51
N THR A 232 5.40 -20.86 5.95
CA THR A 232 4.26 -21.44 5.24
C THR A 232 2.99 -21.05 5.97
N GLY A 233 2.18 -20.17 5.37
CA GLY A 233 1.09 -19.45 6.05
C GLY A 233 1.34 -17.94 6.04
N VAL A 234 0.54 -17.18 6.80
CA VAL A 234 0.62 -15.71 6.81
C VAL A 234 1.58 -15.21 7.90
N LEU A 235 2.45 -14.26 7.54
CA LEU A 235 3.22 -13.45 8.50
C LEU A 235 2.46 -12.13 8.76
N CYS A 236 1.93 -11.95 9.98
CA CYS A 236 1.17 -10.77 10.36
C CYS A 236 1.99 -9.84 11.28
N LEU A 237 2.15 -8.60 10.86
CA LEU A 237 2.82 -7.48 11.54
C LEU A 237 1.86 -6.29 11.71
N ARG A 238 0.55 -6.53 11.73
CA ARG A 238 -0.46 -5.47 11.79
C ARG A 238 -0.29 -4.60 13.04
N ASN A 239 -0.27 -3.27 12.86
CA ASN A 239 -0.07 -2.29 13.92
C ASN A 239 1.22 -2.48 14.74
N ALA A 240 2.15 -3.35 14.31
CA ALA A 240 3.39 -3.56 15.03
C ALA A 240 4.25 -2.29 14.95
N ARG A 241 5.04 -2.05 15.99
CA ARG A 241 6.00 -0.95 16.06
C ARG A 241 7.40 -1.51 16.21
N ILE A 242 8.19 -1.32 15.17
CA ILE A 242 9.60 -1.72 15.13
C ILE A 242 10.43 -0.44 15.25
N SER A 243 11.11 -0.24 16.37
CA SER A 243 11.79 1.04 16.65
C SER A 243 13.00 1.28 15.73
N GLY A 244 13.68 0.21 15.33
CA GLY A 244 14.80 0.22 14.40
C GLY A 244 14.42 -0.38 13.05
N THR A 245 15.27 -1.27 12.57
CA THR A 245 15.12 -1.97 11.29
C THR A 245 14.27 -3.23 11.44
N ALA A 246 13.46 -3.50 10.41
CA ALA A 246 12.76 -4.77 10.21
C ALA A 246 13.41 -5.49 9.02
N ASP A 247 14.26 -6.47 9.30
CA ASP A 247 15.02 -7.20 8.28
C ASP A 247 14.40 -8.57 8.02
N LEU A 248 13.99 -8.81 6.78
CA LEU A 248 13.44 -10.06 6.25
C LEU A 248 14.23 -10.51 5.01
N THR A 249 15.49 -10.09 4.88
CA THR A 249 16.32 -10.37 3.70
C THR A 249 16.40 -11.87 3.42
N GLY A 250 16.14 -12.28 2.18
CA GLY A 250 16.19 -13.69 1.77
C GLY A 250 15.06 -14.57 2.31
N ALA A 251 14.04 -14.00 2.97
CA ALA A 251 12.93 -14.79 3.51
C ALA A 251 12.08 -15.42 2.39
N GLY A 252 11.68 -16.68 2.59
CA GLY A 252 10.70 -17.40 1.78
C GLY A 252 9.32 -17.36 2.44
N LEU A 253 8.37 -16.62 1.85
CA LEU A 253 7.02 -16.44 2.38
C LEU A 253 5.99 -17.12 1.46
N ASN A 254 5.37 -18.21 1.91
CA ASN A 254 4.43 -18.97 1.10
C ASN A 254 3.08 -19.09 1.82
N ALA A 255 2.19 -18.14 1.55
CA ALA A 255 0.79 -18.25 1.93
C ALA A 255 -0.08 -18.80 0.79
N GLY A 256 0.45 -19.02 -0.41
CA GLY A 256 -0.35 -19.36 -1.59
C GLY A 256 -0.79 -18.12 -2.37
N PRO A 257 -1.08 -18.29 -3.67
CA PRO A 257 -1.09 -17.18 -4.64
C PRO A 257 -2.30 -16.23 -4.47
N ASP A 258 -3.38 -16.68 -3.86
CA ASP A 258 -4.63 -15.93 -3.64
C ASP A 258 -4.73 -15.31 -2.23
N ARG A 259 -3.70 -15.48 -1.40
CA ARG A 259 -3.65 -14.97 -0.02
C ARG A 259 -2.59 -13.88 0.17
N ILE A 260 -2.66 -13.21 1.32
CA ILE A 260 -1.60 -12.28 1.76
C ILE A 260 -0.51 -13.13 2.42
N ALA A 261 0.73 -13.00 1.96
CA ALA A 261 1.90 -13.64 2.57
C ALA A 261 2.46 -12.79 3.72
N LEU A 262 2.46 -11.46 3.57
CA LEU A 262 2.91 -10.49 4.57
C LEU A 262 1.82 -9.45 4.81
N ASP A 263 1.18 -9.50 5.98
CA ASP A 263 0.20 -8.49 6.41
C ASP A 263 0.85 -7.49 7.37
N ALA A 264 1.34 -6.39 6.82
CA ALA A 264 2.00 -5.28 7.53
C ALA A 264 1.13 -4.00 7.49
N GLU A 265 -0.19 -4.15 7.55
CA GLU A 265 -1.11 -3.01 7.63
C GLU A 265 -0.82 -2.16 8.88
N ALA A 266 -0.69 -0.84 8.66
CA ALA A 266 -0.36 0.13 9.69
C ALA A 266 0.92 -0.19 10.49
N LEU A 267 1.84 -0.98 9.93
CA LEU A 267 3.17 -1.20 10.48
C LEU A 267 3.93 0.13 10.60
N GLU A 268 4.58 0.35 11.74
CA GLU A 268 5.53 1.44 11.91
C GLU A 268 6.94 0.88 12.07
N VAL A 269 7.87 1.34 11.23
CA VAL A 269 9.29 1.02 11.32
C VAL A 269 10.07 2.32 11.45
N GLY A 270 10.83 2.47 12.53
CA GLY A 270 11.55 3.72 12.83
C GLY A 270 12.71 4.00 11.88
N ASP A 271 13.34 2.94 11.34
CA ASP A 271 14.39 3.06 10.32
C ASP A 271 13.93 2.43 8.99
N SER A 272 14.37 1.22 8.67
CA SER A 272 14.18 0.63 7.33
C SER A 272 13.46 -0.71 7.38
N LEU A 273 12.62 -0.96 6.38
CA LEU A 273 12.02 -2.27 6.11
C LEU A 273 12.80 -2.92 4.96
N VAL A 274 13.48 -4.02 5.26
CA VAL A 274 14.35 -4.72 4.31
C VAL A 274 13.67 -6.02 3.87
N LEU A 275 13.26 -6.07 2.61
CA LEU A 275 12.64 -7.20 1.92
C LEU A 275 13.47 -7.60 0.69
N SER A 276 14.79 -7.34 0.74
CA SER A 276 15.71 -7.73 -0.34
C SER A 276 15.77 -9.24 -0.47
N GLU A 277 15.85 -9.76 -1.69
CA GLU A 277 15.98 -11.20 -1.99
C GLU A 277 14.82 -12.06 -1.44
N VAL A 278 13.70 -11.43 -1.07
CA VAL A 278 12.51 -12.15 -0.60
C VAL A 278 11.85 -12.89 -1.76
N HIS A 279 11.46 -14.13 -1.51
CA HIS A 279 10.64 -14.94 -2.42
C HIS A 279 9.26 -15.18 -1.80
N ALA A 280 8.24 -14.58 -2.39
CA ALA A 280 6.88 -14.65 -1.87
C ALA A 280 5.87 -15.21 -2.87
N THR A 281 5.10 -16.20 -2.40
CA THR A 281 3.86 -16.67 -3.03
C THR A 281 2.69 -16.20 -2.17
N GLY A 282 2.00 -15.18 -2.67
CA GLY A 282 1.02 -14.38 -1.95
C GLY A 282 1.42 -12.90 -1.92
N GLY A 283 0.45 -12.02 -1.68
CA GLY A 283 0.65 -10.57 -1.73
C GLY A 283 1.24 -9.97 -0.46
N PHE A 284 1.82 -8.78 -0.57
CA PHE A 284 2.23 -7.94 0.56
C PHE A 284 1.21 -6.82 0.79
N ASN A 285 0.77 -6.65 2.03
CA ASN A 285 -0.10 -5.57 2.47
C ASN A 285 0.67 -4.61 3.37
N LEU A 286 1.01 -3.42 2.87
CA LEU A 286 1.61 -2.32 3.62
C LEU A 286 0.69 -1.10 3.65
N LEU A 287 -0.63 -1.34 3.63
CA LEU A 287 -1.63 -0.29 3.68
C LEU A 287 -1.37 0.62 4.88
N THR A 288 -1.21 1.92 4.63
CA THR A 288 -1.00 2.96 5.68
C THR A 288 0.25 2.77 6.56
N ALA A 289 1.17 1.87 6.19
CA ALA A 289 2.41 1.69 6.92
C ALA A 289 3.30 2.95 6.87
N ARG A 290 4.15 3.10 7.88
CA ARG A 290 5.06 4.25 8.04
C ARG A 290 6.47 3.75 8.27
N ILE A 291 7.36 4.08 7.34
CA ILE A 291 8.76 3.66 7.35
C ILE A 291 9.63 4.91 7.47
N GLY A 292 10.43 5.00 8.52
CA GLY A 292 11.16 6.23 8.86
C GLY A 292 12.23 6.60 7.85
N ALA A 293 12.90 5.62 7.25
CA ALA A 293 13.94 5.82 6.25
C ALA A 293 13.56 5.14 4.94
N ARG A 294 13.76 3.82 4.80
CA ARG A 294 13.78 3.17 3.48
C ARG A 294 13.02 1.85 3.42
N VAL A 295 12.49 1.55 2.24
CA VAL A 295 11.95 0.22 1.89
C VAL A 295 12.85 -0.40 0.82
N TYR A 296 13.38 -1.58 1.08
CA TYR A 296 14.22 -2.31 0.13
C TYR A 296 13.50 -3.56 -0.37
N LEU A 297 13.33 -3.72 -1.67
CA LEU A 297 12.75 -4.89 -2.35
C LEU A 297 13.71 -5.45 -3.42
N ARG A 298 15.02 -5.18 -3.28
CA ARG A 298 16.01 -5.51 -4.31
C ARG A 298 16.09 -6.99 -4.57
N ASN A 299 16.11 -7.41 -5.83
CA ASN A 299 16.15 -8.83 -6.22
C ASN A 299 15.01 -9.69 -5.64
N ALA A 300 13.91 -9.10 -5.18
CA ALA A 300 12.78 -9.85 -4.66
C ALA A 300 11.91 -10.42 -5.79
N ARG A 301 11.12 -11.44 -5.47
CA ARG A 301 10.05 -11.96 -6.32
C ARG A 301 8.77 -12.06 -5.51
N VAL A 302 7.72 -11.40 -5.95
CA VAL A 302 6.41 -11.41 -5.31
C VAL A 302 5.38 -11.85 -6.33
N SER A 303 4.75 -13.00 -6.10
CA SER A 303 3.77 -13.59 -7.00
C SER A 303 2.40 -13.70 -6.33
N ALA A 304 1.42 -12.99 -6.87
CA ALA A 304 0.02 -13.03 -6.46
C ALA A 304 -0.86 -13.29 -7.69
N ALA A 305 -1.92 -14.08 -7.52
CA ALA A 305 -2.85 -14.44 -8.57
C ALA A 305 -4.30 -14.06 -8.21
N GLY A 306 -5.18 -14.17 -9.20
CA GLY A 306 -6.60 -13.87 -9.03
C GLY A 306 -6.82 -12.39 -8.71
N LYS A 307 -7.60 -12.10 -7.65
CA LYS A 307 -7.91 -10.72 -7.21
C LYS A 307 -6.89 -10.14 -6.23
N GLN A 308 -5.86 -10.91 -5.87
CA GLN A 308 -4.87 -10.49 -4.88
C GLN A 308 -3.87 -9.51 -5.51
N ILE A 309 -3.40 -8.58 -4.70
CA ILE A 309 -2.41 -7.56 -5.11
C ILE A 309 -1.04 -8.07 -4.67
N ALA A 310 -0.07 -8.08 -5.59
CA ALA A 310 1.29 -8.49 -5.29
C ALA A 310 1.92 -7.57 -4.24
N PHE A 311 1.82 -6.25 -4.43
CA PHE A 311 2.31 -5.26 -3.47
C PHE A 311 1.32 -4.13 -3.26
N ARG A 312 0.70 -4.06 -2.07
CA ARG A 312 -0.24 -3.00 -1.69
C ARG A 312 0.43 -2.02 -0.72
N GLY A 313 1.02 -0.95 -1.26
CA GLY A 313 1.53 0.21 -0.52
C GLY A 313 0.61 1.44 -0.60
N SER A 314 -0.71 1.26 -0.57
CA SER A 314 -1.64 2.40 -0.59
C SER A 314 -1.46 3.26 0.67
N ARG A 315 -1.34 4.58 0.50
CA ARG A 315 -1.07 5.54 1.60
C ARG A 315 0.16 5.20 2.44
N LEU A 316 1.10 4.44 1.88
CA LEU A 316 2.41 4.16 2.47
C LEU A 316 3.18 5.47 2.63
N ARG A 317 3.84 5.66 3.77
CA ARG A 317 4.77 6.78 3.99
C ARG A 317 6.17 6.25 4.18
N VAL A 318 7.12 6.71 3.36
CA VAL A 318 8.54 6.36 3.44
C VAL A 318 9.34 7.65 3.55
N GLY A 319 10.20 7.77 4.57
CA GLY A 319 10.90 9.02 4.84
C GLY A 319 11.95 9.41 3.78
N ALA A 320 12.59 8.41 3.14
CA ALA A 320 13.58 8.60 2.09
C ALA A 320 13.22 7.80 0.84
N ASP A 321 13.62 6.53 0.74
CA ASP A 321 13.67 5.81 -0.54
C ASP A 321 12.87 4.50 -0.54
N LEU A 322 12.25 4.19 -1.69
CA LEU A 322 11.68 2.88 -2.01
C LEU A 322 12.46 2.28 -3.18
N PHE A 323 13.24 1.24 -2.89
CA PHE A 323 14.02 0.49 -3.89
C PHE A 323 13.26 -0.77 -4.31
N ALA A 324 12.88 -0.86 -5.58
CA ALA A 324 12.28 -2.05 -6.20
C ALA A 324 13.13 -2.51 -7.40
N GLU A 325 14.45 -2.34 -7.29
CA GLU A 325 15.39 -2.66 -8.36
C GLU A 325 15.53 -4.18 -8.56
N ARG A 326 15.49 -4.64 -9.81
CA ARG A 326 15.55 -6.07 -10.18
C ARG A 326 14.47 -6.92 -9.50
N THR A 327 13.35 -6.31 -9.11
CA THR A 327 12.22 -7.00 -8.47
C THR A 327 11.26 -7.53 -9.53
N VAL A 328 10.77 -8.77 -9.36
CA VAL A 328 9.70 -9.33 -10.18
C VAL A 328 8.39 -9.27 -9.41
N PHE A 329 7.40 -8.56 -9.97
CA PHE A 329 6.03 -8.54 -9.48
C PHE A 329 5.12 -9.25 -10.48
N ASP A 330 4.62 -10.42 -10.12
CA ASP A 330 3.52 -11.07 -10.81
C ASP A 330 2.23 -10.70 -10.04
N GLY A 331 1.46 -9.76 -10.59
CA GLY A 331 0.28 -9.14 -9.98
C GLY A 331 0.39 -7.61 -9.90
N GLU A 332 -0.69 -6.94 -9.45
CA GLU A 332 -0.71 -5.47 -9.34
C GLU A 332 0.27 -4.96 -8.26
N VAL A 333 1.02 -3.90 -8.59
CA VAL A 333 1.73 -3.03 -7.64
C VAL A 333 0.90 -1.77 -7.42
N ARG A 334 0.44 -1.54 -6.20
CA ARG A 334 -0.42 -0.41 -5.83
C ARG A 334 0.28 0.52 -4.84
N LEU A 335 0.53 1.76 -5.26
CA LEU A 335 1.12 2.87 -4.50
C LEU A 335 0.16 4.07 -4.41
N SER A 336 -1.15 3.83 -4.50
CA SER A 336 -2.17 4.89 -4.48
C SER A 336 -2.06 5.77 -3.23
N GLY A 337 -1.85 7.07 -3.41
CA GLY A 337 -1.68 8.05 -2.35
C GLY A 337 -0.44 7.83 -1.47
N ALA A 338 0.55 7.06 -1.94
CA ALA A 338 1.81 6.88 -1.24
C ALA A 338 2.65 8.17 -1.26
N HIS A 339 3.41 8.41 -0.20
CA HIS A 339 4.35 9.53 -0.08
C HIS A 339 5.74 8.99 0.24
N VAL A 340 6.67 9.18 -0.68
CA VAL A 340 8.08 8.76 -0.54
C VAL A 340 8.94 10.01 -0.57
N GLY A 341 9.75 10.22 0.47
CA GLY A 341 10.44 11.49 0.68
C GLY A 341 11.43 11.86 -0.42
N ASP A 342 12.10 10.88 -1.01
CA ASP A 342 13.15 11.06 -2.02
C ASP A 342 12.87 10.22 -3.27
N ASN A 343 13.33 8.97 -3.34
CA ASN A 343 13.37 8.20 -4.58
C ASN A 343 12.45 6.98 -4.57
N ILE A 344 11.76 6.74 -5.69
CA ILE A 344 11.12 5.45 -6.02
C ILE A 344 11.84 4.88 -7.24
N LEU A 345 12.51 3.73 -7.06
CA LEU A 345 13.40 3.17 -8.07
C LEU A 345 12.92 1.80 -8.55
N PHE A 346 12.47 1.69 -9.80
CA PHE A 346 12.10 0.43 -10.45
C PHE A 346 13.15 -0.07 -11.46
N GLY A 347 14.42 0.30 -11.29
CA GLY A 347 15.50 -0.09 -12.21
C GLY A 347 15.57 -1.60 -12.41
N ASP A 348 15.45 -2.05 -13.66
CA ASP A 348 15.42 -3.46 -14.06
C ASP A 348 14.29 -4.29 -13.41
N ALA A 349 13.25 -3.64 -12.89
CA ALA A 349 12.08 -4.35 -12.36
C ALA A 349 11.24 -4.94 -13.50
N VAL A 350 10.54 -6.03 -13.19
CA VAL A 350 9.62 -6.72 -14.10
C VAL A 350 8.22 -6.69 -13.52
N LEU A 351 7.27 -6.10 -14.26
CA LEU A 351 5.87 -5.98 -13.85
C LEU A 351 4.97 -6.80 -14.77
N ARG A 352 4.24 -7.76 -14.20
CA ARG A 352 3.37 -8.68 -14.94
C ARG A 352 1.99 -8.77 -14.31
N ASN A 353 0.99 -8.18 -14.95
CA ASN A 353 -0.40 -8.31 -14.53
C ASN A 353 -1.35 -8.51 -15.72
N GLY A 354 -0.88 -9.19 -16.77
CA GLY A 354 -1.66 -9.47 -17.97
C GLY A 354 -2.20 -8.20 -18.64
N THR A 355 -3.51 -8.11 -18.81
CA THR A 355 -4.20 -6.93 -19.36
C THR A 355 -4.66 -5.93 -18.28
N ASP A 356 -4.52 -6.27 -17.01
CA ASP A 356 -4.95 -5.43 -15.89
C ASP A 356 -3.89 -4.36 -15.56
N THR A 357 -4.14 -3.55 -14.53
CA THR A 357 -3.18 -2.51 -14.11
C THR A 357 -1.96 -3.16 -13.46
N ALA A 358 -0.77 -3.01 -14.06
CA ALA A 358 0.47 -3.51 -13.50
C ALA A 358 1.00 -2.61 -12.37
N LEU A 359 0.97 -1.28 -12.58
CA LEU A 359 1.36 -0.28 -11.58
C LEU A 359 0.25 0.76 -11.42
N ARG A 360 -0.28 0.89 -10.20
CA ARG A 360 -1.26 1.92 -9.82
C ARG A 360 -0.66 2.85 -8.78
N ALA A 361 -0.21 4.02 -9.20
CA ALA A 361 0.37 5.05 -8.34
C ALA A 361 -0.44 6.36 -8.40
N GLU A 362 -1.78 6.24 -8.40
CA GLU A 362 -2.68 7.39 -8.41
C GLU A 362 -2.46 8.27 -7.15
N GLY A 363 -2.25 9.58 -7.34
CA GLY A 363 -2.02 10.51 -6.23
C GLY A 363 -0.69 10.29 -5.47
N MET A 364 0.24 9.51 -6.02
CA MET A 364 1.55 9.25 -5.41
C MET A 364 2.43 10.50 -5.44
N GLN A 365 3.23 10.70 -4.40
CA GLN A 365 4.21 11.79 -4.30
C GLN A 365 5.63 11.26 -4.05
N ALA A 366 6.59 11.72 -4.85
CA ALA A 366 8.01 11.45 -4.66
C ALA A 366 8.87 12.58 -5.24
N ARG A 367 10.15 12.72 -4.86
CA ARG A 367 11.03 13.66 -5.59
C ARG A 367 11.52 13.05 -6.89
N TYR A 368 11.81 11.76 -6.90
CA TYR A 368 12.37 11.07 -8.05
C TYR A 368 11.60 9.78 -8.30
N LEU A 369 11.16 9.57 -9.55
CA LEU A 369 10.53 8.33 -9.99
C LEU A 369 11.31 7.76 -11.17
N ASP A 370 11.87 6.58 -10.98
CA ASP A 370 12.54 5.80 -12.02
C ASP A 370 11.61 4.68 -12.51
N LEU A 371 11.28 4.69 -13.80
CA LEU A 371 10.47 3.69 -14.50
C LEU A 371 11.29 2.89 -15.53
N LEU A 372 12.60 2.75 -15.33
CA LEU A 372 13.48 1.94 -16.18
C LEU A 372 13.28 0.44 -15.93
N PHE A 373 12.15 -0.10 -16.38
CA PHE A 373 11.85 -1.52 -16.32
C PHE A 373 12.81 -2.36 -17.18
N ALA A 374 13.02 -3.63 -16.82
CA ALA A 374 13.84 -4.56 -17.61
C ALA A 374 13.17 -4.97 -18.92
N GLU A 375 11.84 -5.02 -18.94
CA GLU A 375 11.01 -5.32 -20.11
C GLU A 375 9.79 -4.41 -20.12
N GLN A 376 9.07 -4.34 -21.26
CA GLN A 376 7.82 -3.60 -21.32
C GLN A 376 6.83 -4.16 -20.29
N ALA A 377 6.34 -3.31 -19.37
CA ALA A 377 5.40 -3.72 -18.35
C ALA A 377 4.14 -4.36 -18.98
N GLN A 378 3.78 -5.56 -18.51
CA GLN A 378 2.61 -6.28 -18.99
C GLN A 378 1.39 -5.84 -18.19
N GLY A 379 0.68 -4.86 -18.72
CA GLY A 379 -0.49 -4.24 -18.10
C GLY A 379 -0.42 -2.72 -18.12
N ASN A 380 -1.46 -2.07 -17.62
CA ASN A 380 -1.57 -0.62 -17.67
C ASN A 380 -0.76 0.02 -16.53
N VAL A 381 -0.21 1.21 -16.76
CA VAL A 381 0.42 2.01 -15.70
C VAL A 381 -0.42 3.27 -15.45
N ASN A 382 -0.90 3.42 -14.22
CA ASN A 382 -1.71 4.55 -13.79
C ASN A 382 -0.90 5.49 -12.89
N LEU A 383 -0.66 6.71 -13.37
CA LEU A 383 0.02 7.81 -12.68
C LEU A 383 -0.91 9.02 -12.47
N GLN A 384 -2.22 8.83 -12.55
CA GLN A 384 -3.18 9.92 -12.41
C GLN A 384 -2.97 10.69 -11.11
N HIS A 385 -2.98 12.02 -11.17
CA HIS A 385 -2.77 12.88 -10.01
C HIS A 385 -1.44 12.69 -9.24
N ALA A 386 -0.50 11.90 -9.76
CA ALA A 386 0.80 11.74 -9.13
C ALA A 386 1.66 13.00 -9.34
N GLN A 387 2.57 13.26 -8.41
CA GLN A 387 3.44 14.42 -8.40
C GLN A 387 4.87 13.97 -8.16
N VAL A 388 5.75 14.25 -9.12
CA VAL A 388 7.18 13.92 -9.00
C VAL A 388 8.04 15.10 -9.42
N ASN A 389 9.22 15.31 -8.84
CA ASN A 389 10.09 16.38 -9.36
C ASN A 389 10.80 15.90 -10.62
N VAL A 390 11.37 14.71 -10.58
CA VAL A 390 12.11 14.11 -11.69
C VAL A 390 11.46 12.78 -12.08
N LEU A 391 11.09 12.65 -13.35
CA LEU A 391 10.71 11.38 -13.95
C LEU A 391 11.87 10.87 -14.82
N ARG A 392 12.35 9.67 -14.53
CA ARG A 392 13.29 8.94 -15.38
C ARG A 392 12.59 7.76 -16.04
N ASP A 393 12.66 7.68 -17.36
CA ASP A 393 11.98 6.63 -18.14
C ASP A 393 12.72 6.29 -19.44
N ASP A 394 12.32 5.18 -20.08
CA ASP A 394 12.88 4.73 -21.36
C ASP A 394 11.76 4.41 -22.38
N PRO A 395 11.78 5.02 -23.58
CA PRO A 395 10.84 4.71 -24.66
C PRO A 395 10.69 3.24 -25.03
N SER A 396 11.74 2.43 -24.85
CA SER A 396 11.75 1.00 -25.19
C SER A 396 10.96 0.14 -24.21
N THR A 397 10.76 0.60 -22.96
CA THR A 397 10.11 -0.16 -21.89
C THR A 397 8.76 0.43 -21.48
N TRP A 398 8.34 1.53 -22.11
CA TRP A 398 7.04 2.15 -21.85
C TRP A 398 5.88 1.16 -22.03
N PRO A 399 4.91 1.13 -21.09
CA PRO A 399 3.73 0.27 -21.18
C PRO A 399 2.86 0.63 -22.39
N ALA A 400 2.03 -0.31 -22.83
CA ALA A 400 1.14 -0.10 -23.97
C ALA A 400 0.04 0.94 -23.67
N VAL A 401 -0.44 0.98 -22.42
CA VAL A 401 -1.51 1.85 -21.97
C VAL A 401 -1.10 2.60 -20.71
N LEU A 402 -1.36 3.90 -20.71
CA LEU A 402 -1.04 4.81 -19.62
C LEU A 402 -2.29 5.56 -19.13
N LYS A 403 -2.31 5.96 -17.87
CA LYS A 403 -3.28 6.93 -17.36
C LYS A 403 -2.52 8.07 -16.70
N LEU A 404 -2.51 9.24 -17.35
CA LEU A 404 -1.65 10.37 -17.00
C LEU A 404 -2.42 11.61 -16.55
N ASN A 405 -3.76 11.54 -16.47
CA ASN A 405 -4.56 12.70 -16.11
C ASN A 405 -4.17 13.29 -14.75
N GLY A 406 -3.79 14.56 -14.72
CA GLY A 406 -3.35 15.24 -13.50
C GLY A 406 -1.94 14.86 -13.03
N PHE A 407 -1.20 14.07 -13.80
CA PHE A 407 0.20 13.77 -13.51
C PHE A 407 1.06 15.02 -13.75
N VAL A 408 1.93 15.36 -12.78
CA VAL A 408 2.78 16.55 -12.82
C VAL A 408 4.24 16.16 -12.57
N TYR A 409 5.14 16.77 -13.34
CA TYR A 409 6.59 16.60 -13.22
C TYR A 409 7.38 17.86 -13.58
N ASP A 410 8.52 18.09 -12.90
CA ASP A 410 9.36 19.26 -13.19
C ASP A 410 10.40 18.96 -14.28
N THR A 411 10.99 17.76 -14.26
CA THR A 411 12.09 17.36 -15.14
C THR A 411 11.89 15.96 -15.70
N LEU A 412 12.22 15.76 -16.98
CA LEU A 412 12.26 14.46 -17.66
C LEU A 412 13.71 14.03 -17.93
N GLN A 413 14.08 12.80 -17.58
CA GLN A 413 15.41 12.22 -17.81
C GLN A 413 15.32 10.82 -18.46
N PRO A 414 16.34 10.39 -19.24
CA PRO A 414 17.38 11.22 -19.85
C PRO A 414 16.81 12.02 -21.04
N ARG A 415 17.28 13.26 -21.22
CA ARG A 415 16.76 14.18 -22.26
C ARG A 415 17.12 13.74 -23.68
N GLU A 416 18.21 13.02 -23.83
CA GLU A 416 18.79 12.62 -25.12
C GLU A 416 18.03 11.47 -25.78
N ASN A 417 17.39 10.61 -24.99
CA ASN A 417 16.78 9.37 -25.51
C ASN A 417 15.36 9.55 -26.04
N ALA A 418 14.67 10.63 -25.62
CA ALA A 418 13.26 10.87 -25.91
C ALA A 418 13.03 12.19 -26.65
N THR A 419 13.04 12.15 -27.98
CA THR A 419 12.63 13.28 -28.82
C THR A 419 11.18 13.67 -28.55
N VAL A 420 10.79 14.89 -28.96
CA VAL A 420 9.41 15.36 -28.82
C VAL A 420 8.40 14.42 -29.47
N GLU A 421 8.74 13.80 -30.61
CA GLU A 421 7.89 12.83 -31.29
C GLU A 421 7.67 11.58 -30.43
N LYS A 422 8.72 11.06 -29.78
CA LYS A 422 8.59 9.95 -28.84
C LYS A 422 7.74 10.33 -27.64
N ARG A 423 7.90 11.53 -27.07
CA ARG A 423 7.07 12.02 -25.94
C ARG A 423 5.60 12.20 -26.34
N LEU A 424 5.31 12.65 -27.56
CA LEU A 424 3.94 12.70 -28.08
C LEU A 424 3.37 11.29 -28.31
N ALA A 425 4.20 10.33 -28.74
CA ALA A 425 3.79 8.93 -28.81
C ALA A 425 3.51 8.32 -27.42
N TRP A 426 4.24 8.75 -26.38
CA TRP A 426 3.95 8.39 -24.99
C TRP A 426 2.59 8.93 -24.53
N LEU A 427 2.31 10.22 -24.77
CA LEU A 427 1.01 10.83 -24.43
C LEU A 427 -0.15 10.19 -25.21
N ALA A 428 0.06 9.76 -26.46
CA ALA A 428 -0.96 9.09 -27.25
C ALA A 428 -1.37 7.71 -26.70
N ARG A 429 -0.59 7.13 -25.78
CA ARG A 429 -0.95 5.89 -25.05
C ARG A 429 -1.88 6.14 -23.87
N ASN A 430 -2.26 7.40 -23.60
CA ASN A 430 -3.18 7.73 -22.53
C ASN A 430 -4.59 7.20 -22.81
N GLU A 431 -5.10 6.36 -21.90
CA GLU A 431 -6.45 5.79 -21.99
C GLU A 431 -7.53 6.81 -21.62
N GLY A 432 -8.65 6.78 -22.36
CA GLY A 432 -9.85 7.57 -22.06
C GLY A 432 -10.13 8.68 -23.09
N SER A 433 -11.03 9.60 -22.73
CA SER A 433 -11.34 10.77 -23.55
C SER A 433 -10.13 11.70 -23.64
N PHE A 434 -10.05 12.49 -24.72
CA PHE A 434 -8.99 13.48 -24.88
C PHE A 434 -8.93 14.43 -23.68
N GLN A 435 -7.76 14.51 -23.04
CA GLN A 435 -7.49 15.41 -21.92
C GLN A 435 -6.40 16.42 -22.31
N PRO A 436 -6.63 17.74 -22.20
CA PRO A 436 -5.63 18.75 -22.53
C PRO A 436 -4.41 18.77 -21.59
N GLN A 437 -4.60 18.45 -20.31
CA GLN A 437 -3.59 18.67 -19.26
C GLN A 437 -2.25 17.95 -19.51
N PRO A 438 -2.19 16.67 -19.92
CA PRO A 438 -0.91 16.01 -20.16
C PRO A 438 -0.06 16.67 -21.26
N PHE A 439 -0.71 17.25 -22.27
CA PHE A 439 -0.03 18.03 -23.32
C PHE A 439 0.47 19.37 -22.80
N GLU A 440 -0.32 20.05 -21.96
CA GLU A 440 0.07 21.32 -21.34
C GLU A 440 1.26 21.13 -20.40
N GLN A 441 1.27 20.05 -19.61
CA GLN A 441 2.40 19.68 -18.76
C GLN A 441 3.70 19.49 -19.58
N LEU A 442 3.63 18.73 -20.68
CA LEU A 442 4.79 18.50 -21.53
C LEU A 442 5.27 19.79 -22.23
N ALA A 443 4.34 20.65 -22.68
CA ALA A 443 4.68 21.94 -23.27
C ALA A 443 5.32 22.90 -22.25
N ALA A 444 4.82 22.92 -21.01
CA ALA A 444 5.38 23.69 -19.92
C ALA A 444 6.81 23.24 -19.60
N TYR A 445 7.08 21.92 -19.58
CA TYR A 445 8.42 21.38 -19.46
C TYR A 445 9.35 21.85 -20.59
N TYR A 446 8.96 21.74 -21.86
CA TYR A 446 9.81 22.20 -22.97
C TYR A 446 10.08 23.71 -22.92
N THR A 447 9.12 24.49 -22.45
CA THR A 447 9.28 25.94 -22.24
C THR A 447 10.26 26.22 -21.10
N SER A 448 10.13 25.55 -19.96
CA SER A 448 10.99 25.78 -18.78
C SER A 448 12.46 25.47 -19.07
N VAL A 449 12.72 24.55 -20.01
CA VAL A 449 14.07 24.18 -20.42
C VAL A 449 14.58 24.90 -21.67
N GLY A 450 13.87 25.93 -22.15
CA GLY A 450 14.30 26.81 -23.24
C GLY A 450 14.10 26.28 -24.67
N ASN A 451 13.28 25.24 -24.87
CA ASN A 451 12.98 24.66 -26.18
C ASN A 451 11.55 25.01 -26.66
N ASP A 452 11.37 26.28 -27.02
CA ASP A 452 10.07 26.81 -27.47
C ASP A 452 9.57 26.21 -28.79
N ALA A 453 10.48 25.68 -29.62
CA ALA A 453 10.11 24.99 -30.86
C ALA A 453 9.32 23.71 -30.56
N ASP A 454 9.81 22.88 -29.63
CA ASP A 454 9.15 21.64 -29.25
C ASP A 454 7.90 21.90 -28.42
N ALA A 455 7.90 22.91 -27.54
CA ALA A 455 6.69 23.33 -26.82
C ALA A 455 5.53 23.68 -27.78
N ARG A 456 5.82 24.43 -28.85
CA ARG A 456 4.83 24.75 -29.90
C ARG A 456 4.35 23.51 -30.65
N ARG A 457 5.24 22.55 -30.95
CA ARG A 457 4.85 21.27 -31.59
C ARG A 457 3.87 20.49 -30.73
N VAL A 458 4.10 20.44 -29.42
CA VAL A 458 3.20 19.77 -28.46
C VAL A 458 1.82 20.43 -28.45
N LEU A 459 1.76 21.76 -28.34
CA LEU A 459 0.50 22.51 -28.35
C LEU A 459 -0.26 22.38 -29.68
N LEU A 460 0.43 22.33 -30.81
CA LEU A 460 -0.19 22.06 -32.12
C LEU A 460 -0.79 20.65 -32.19
N ARG A 461 -0.13 19.63 -31.61
CA ARG A 461 -0.69 18.27 -31.53
C ARG A 461 -1.92 18.25 -30.62
N LYS A 462 -1.89 18.96 -29.48
CA LYS A 462 -3.04 19.14 -28.57
C LYS A 462 -4.27 19.66 -29.32
N GLU A 463 -4.10 20.74 -30.08
CA GLU A 463 -5.18 21.34 -30.90
C GLU A 463 -5.75 20.40 -31.95
N ARG A 464 -4.89 19.63 -32.63
CA ARG A 464 -5.33 18.66 -33.65
C ARG A 464 -6.19 17.55 -33.03
N GLU A 465 -5.75 17.00 -31.90
CA GLU A 465 -6.50 15.95 -31.20
C GLU A 465 -7.79 16.47 -30.58
N TYR A 466 -7.77 17.68 -30.02
CA TYR A 466 -8.98 18.34 -29.52
C TYR A 466 -10.03 18.50 -30.63
N ARG A 467 -9.64 18.94 -31.83
CA ARG A 467 -10.56 19.07 -32.98
C ARG A 467 -11.06 17.71 -33.47
N ALA A 468 -10.21 16.70 -33.48
CA ALA A 468 -10.60 15.34 -33.86
C ALA A 468 -11.62 14.75 -32.86
N ALA A 469 -11.49 15.09 -31.57
CA ALA A 469 -12.39 14.66 -30.51
C ALA A 469 -13.74 15.42 -30.47
N GLN A 470 -13.92 16.50 -31.23
CA GLN A 470 -15.20 17.25 -31.26
C GLN A 470 -16.26 16.58 -32.15
N PRO A 471 -17.51 16.44 -31.66
CA PRO A 471 -18.62 15.91 -32.46
C PRO A 471 -18.95 16.81 -33.67
N ALA A 472 -19.29 16.18 -34.79
CA ALA A 472 -19.52 16.86 -36.09
C ALA A 472 -20.60 17.96 -36.03
N ALA A 473 -21.60 17.82 -35.15
CA ALA A 473 -22.67 18.81 -34.96
C ALA A 473 -22.15 20.15 -34.39
N GLY A 474 -21.13 20.13 -33.52
CA GLY A 474 -20.53 21.34 -32.95
C GLY A 474 -19.77 22.16 -34.00
N ARG A 475 -19.17 21.49 -34.99
CA ARG A 475 -18.43 22.14 -36.10
C ARG A 475 -19.35 22.89 -37.06
N ILE A 476 -20.53 22.34 -37.38
CA ILE A 476 -21.51 22.99 -38.25
C ILE A 476 -22.10 24.23 -37.56
N TRP A 477 -22.43 24.11 -36.27
CA TRP A 477 -22.95 25.23 -35.48
C TRP A 477 -21.90 26.34 -35.27
N SER A 478 -20.64 25.96 -35.01
CA SER A 478 -19.50 26.87 -34.92
C SER A 478 -19.26 27.64 -36.22
N HIS A 479 -19.36 26.97 -37.38
CA HIS A 479 -19.20 27.64 -38.67
C HIS A 479 -20.35 28.60 -38.97
N ALA A 480 -21.59 28.20 -38.65
CA ALA A 480 -22.75 29.08 -38.77
C ALA A 480 -22.59 30.34 -37.90
N GLN A 481 -22.08 30.21 -36.67
CA GLN A 481 -21.82 31.33 -35.76
C GLN A 481 -20.67 32.24 -36.22
N ASP A 482 -19.61 31.69 -36.83
CA ASP A 482 -18.49 32.50 -37.34
C ASP A 482 -18.91 33.35 -38.55
N VAL A 483 -19.68 32.76 -39.48
CA VAL A 483 -20.19 33.46 -40.68
C VAL A 483 -21.20 34.55 -40.34
N THR A 484 -22.06 34.31 -39.34
CA THR A 484 -23.16 35.24 -39.01
C THR A 484 -22.78 36.28 -37.96
N VAL A 485 -22.10 35.88 -36.88
CA VAL A 485 -21.93 36.69 -35.66
C VAL A 485 -20.47 36.82 -35.21
N GLY A 486 -19.53 36.08 -35.81
CA GLY A 486 -18.11 36.16 -35.46
C GLY A 486 -17.86 35.99 -33.95
N TYR A 487 -18.53 35.00 -33.34
CA TYR A 487 -18.47 34.70 -31.90
C TYR A 487 -18.88 35.86 -30.95
N GLY A 488 -19.55 36.89 -31.46
CA GLY A 488 -19.94 38.06 -30.68
C GLY A 488 -18.80 39.05 -30.42
N TYR A 489 -17.66 38.88 -31.10
CA TYR A 489 -16.49 39.76 -30.98
C TYR A 489 -16.30 40.71 -32.17
N GLN A 490 -17.07 40.56 -33.25
CA GLN A 490 -16.96 41.39 -34.45
C GLN A 490 -18.32 41.98 -34.86
N PRO A 491 -18.87 42.94 -34.10
CA PRO A 491 -20.19 43.53 -34.35
C PRO A 491 -20.32 44.15 -35.76
N TRP A 492 -19.21 44.56 -36.38
CA TRP A 492 -19.20 45.06 -37.75
C TRP A 492 -19.67 44.05 -38.80
N ARG A 493 -19.55 42.73 -38.58
CA ARG A 493 -20.08 41.72 -39.52
C ARG A 493 -21.62 41.70 -39.54
N ALA A 494 -22.25 41.87 -38.39
CA ALA A 494 -23.70 41.97 -38.29
C ALA A 494 -24.22 43.24 -38.99
N VAL A 495 -23.47 44.35 -38.91
CA VAL A 495 -23.75 45.58 -39.65
C VAL A 495 -23.63 45.36 -41.17
N SER A 496 -22.60 44.64 -41.62
CA SER A 496 -22.46 44.29 -43.05
C SER A 496 -23.60 43.42 -43.56
N TRP A 497 -24.08 42.46 -42.77
CA TRP A 497 -25.24 41.64 -43.12
C TRP A 497 -26.54 42.45 -43.13
N LEU A 498 -26.75 43.34 -42.16
CA LEU A 498 -27.88 44.29 -42.19
C LEU A 498 -27.84 45.15 -43.45
N LEU A 499 -26.67 45.67 -43.82
CA LEU A 499 -26.52 46.47 -45.03
C LEU A 499 -26.77 45.63 -46.30
N ALA A 500 -26.28 44.40 -46.36
CA ALA A 500 -26.52 43.49 -47.48
C ALA A 500 -28.00 43.16 -47.63
N PHE A 501 -28.71 42.84 -46.54
CA PHE A 501 -30.15 42.61 -46.55
C PHE A 501 -30.94 43.87 -46.89
N LEU A 502 -30.48 45.04 -46.41
CA LEU A 502 -31.06 46.32 -46.76
C LEU A 502 -30.95 46.57 -48.27
N ILE A 503 -29.78 46.36 -48.87
CA ILE A 503 -29.56 46.52 -50.31
C ILE A 503 -30.42 45.52 -51.08
N ALA A 504 -30.40 44.24 -50.70
CA ALA A 504 -31.13 43.19 -51.39
C ALA A 504 -32.65 43.44 -51.36
N GLY A 505 -33.22 43.76 -50.20
CA GLY A 505 -34.63 44.11 -50.09
C GLY A 505 -34.96 45.39 -50.85
N SER A 506 -34.11 46.42 -50.79
CA SER A 506 -34.32 47.68 -51.52
C SER A 506 -34.36 47.46 -53.03
N VAL A 507 -33.52 46.57 -53.56
CA VAL A 507 -33.52 46.19 -54.97
C VAL A 507 -34.81 45.42 -55.31
N VAL A 508 -35.16 44.40 -54.51
CA VAL A 508 -36.35 43.58 -54.79
C VAL A 508 -37.64 44.40 -54.71
N TYR A 509 -37.83 45.20 -53.67
CA TYR A 509 -39.03 46.05 -53.54
C TYR A 509 -38.98 47.30 -54.41
N GLY A 510 -37.79 47.73 -54.86
CA GLY A 510 -37.66 48.77 -55.87
C GLY A 510 -38.10 48.31 -57.26
N LEU A 511 -37.78 47.06 -57.61
CA LEU A 511 -38.21 46.43 -58.86
C LEU A 511 -39.68 45.98 -58.81
N SER A 512 -40.15 45.54 -57.64
CA SER A 512 -41.51 45.05 -57.42
C SER A 512 -42.13 45.70 -56.18
N PRO A 513 -42.67 46.92 -56.31
CA PRO A 513 -43.24 47.65 -55.19
C PRO A 513 -44.44 46.91 -54.56
N PRO A 514 -44.49 46.80 -53.22
CA PRO A 514 -45.64 46.27 -52.50
C PRO A 514 -46.86 47.18 -52.69
N VAL A 515 -48.06 46.60 -52.57
CA VAL A 515 -49.31 47.32 -52.81
C VAL A 515 -49.71 48.08 -51.54
N ALA A 516 -50.16 49.33 -51.70
CA ALA A 516 -50.66 50.12 -50.59
C ALA A 516 -51.93 49.49 -49.98
N VAL A 517 -51.95 49.30 -48.67
CA VAL A 517 -53.08 48.72 -47.92
C VAL A 517 -54.29 49.68 -47.94
N LYS A 518 -54.04 50.99 -47.89
CA LYS A 518 -55.04 52.06 -48.03
C LYS A 518 -54.53 53.15 -49.00
N PRO A 519 -54.87 53.09 -50.29
CA PRO A 519 -54.25 53.96 -51.32
C PRO A 519 -54.44 55.47 -51.10
N ALA A 520 -55.55 55.88 -50.46
CA ALA A 520 -55.86 57.29 -50.22
C ALA A 520 -55.11 57.93 -49.04
N GLU A 521 -54.50 57.11 -48.17
CA GLU A 521 -53.83 57.55 -46.92
C GLU A 521 -52.35 57.15 -46.88
N ALA A 522 -51.86 56.41 -47.90
CA ALA A 522 -50.52 55.87 -47.89
C ALA A 522 -49.47 56.95 -48.26
N PRO A 523 -48.35 57.04 -47.51
CA PRO A 523 -47.22 57.88 -47.88
C PRO A 523 -46.58 57.40 -49.20
N PRO A 524 -45.78 58.24 -49.90
CA PRO A 524 -45.06 57.79 -51.09
C PRO A 524 -44.15 56.60 -50.76
N PHE A 525 -44.19 55.56 -51.59
CA PHE A 525 -43.42 54.34 -51.35
C PHE A 525 -41.92 54.59 -51.50
N ASN A 526 -41.13 54.08 -50.57
CA ASN A 526 -39.67 54.08 -50.66
C ASN A 526 -39.13 52.69 -50.30
N ALA A 527 -38.53 52.01 -51.28
CA ALA A 527 -38.04 50.64 -51.11
C ALA A 527 -36.95 50.51 -50.03
N VAL A 528 -36.10 51.53 -49.85
CA VAL A 528 -35.05 51.53 -48.83
C VAL A 528 -35.67 51.67 -47.45
N VAL A 529 -36.58 52.64 -47.28
CA VAL A 529 -37.24 52.86 -46.00
C VAL A 529 -38.12 51.67 -45.64
N TYR A 530 -38.88 51.11 -46.58
CA TYR A 530 -39.68 49.90 -46.37
C TYR A 530 -38.81 48.69 -45.95
N THR A 531 -37.68 48.46 -46.61
CA THR A 531 -36.76 47.37 -46.23
C THR A 531 -36.12 47.61 -44.87
N LEU A 532 -35.81 48.86 -44.54
CA LEU A 532 -35.27 49.24 -43.24
C LEU A 532 -36.30 49.04 -42.13
N ASP A 533 -37.56 49.38 -42.39
CA ASP A 533 -38.71 49.18 -41.50
C ASP A 533 -38.92 47.68 -41.19
N LEU A 534 -38.72 46.82 -42.19
CA LEU A 534 -38.75 45.36 -42.01
C LEU A 534 -37.57 44.83 -41.17
N LEU A 535 -36.38 45.41 -41.31
CA LEU A 535 -35.15 44.95 -40.65
C LEU A 535 -34.99 45.48 -39.21
N LEU A 536 -35.59 46.62 -38.87
CA LEU A 536 -35.42 47.28 -37.57
C LEU A 536 -36.69 47.16 -36.70
N PRO A 537 -36.72 46.26 -35.71
CA PRO A 537 -37.94 45.99 -34.94
C PRO A 537 -38.32 47.06 -33.91
N ILE A 538 -37.60 48.19 -33.86
CA ILE A 538 -37.67 49.16 -32.74
C ILE A 538 -38.22 50.53 -33.20
N GLY A 539 -38.48 50.73 -34.49
CA GLY A 539 -39.04 51.98 -35.01
C GLY A 539 -39.98 51.71 -36.17
N ASP A 540 -41.20 52.23 -36.10
CA ASP A 540 -42.16 52.24 -37.21
C ASP A 540 -41.91 53.48 -38.06
N LEU A 541 -41.30 53.30 -39.23
CA LEU A 541 -41.05 54.35 -40.21
C LEU A 541 -42.29 54.59 -41.11
N GLY A 542 -43.40 53.90 -40.83
CA GLY A 542 -44.71 54.10 -41.44
C GLY A 542 -44.89 53.41 -42.79
N GLN A 543 -43.88 52.70 -43.31
CA GLN A 543 -43.93 52.03 -44.62
C GLN A 543 -44.41 50.58 -44.50
N GLN A 544 -43.96 49.84 -43.48
CA GLN A 544 -44.34 48.44 -43.25
C GLN A 544 -45.85 48.28 -43.02
N ARG A 545 -46.50 49.25 -42.36
CA ARG A 545 -47.95 49.22 -42.10
C ARG A 545 -48.78 49.74 -43.26
N ALA A 546 -48.21 50.63 -44.08
CA ALA A 546 -48.89 51.23 -45.22
C ALA A 546 -48.87 50.35 -46.47
N PHE A 547 -47.88 49.46 -46.61
CA PHE A 547 -47.67 48.62 -47.79
C PHE A 547 -47.56 47.14 -47.43
N ASN A 548 -48.21 46.28 -48.22
CA ASN A 548 -48.15 44.84 -48.03
C ASN A 548 -47.56 44.14 -49.26
N ALA A 549 -46.46 43.42 -49.07
CA ALA A 549 -45.86 42.60 -50.11
C ALA A 549 -46.71 41.34 -50.34
N ALA A 550 -47.19 41.13 -51.56
CA ALA A 550 -47.99 39.96 -51.94
C ALA A 550 -47.18 39.01 -52.83
N GLY A 551 -47.47 37.70 -52.74
CA GLY A 551 -46.80 36.68 -53.56
C GLY A 551 -45.40 36.34 -53.05
N PRO A 552 -44.42 36.02 -53.94
CA PRO A 552 -43.09 35.55 -53.53
C PRO A 552 -42.30 36.56 -52.65
N SER A 553 -42.54 37.86 -52.81
CA SER A 553 -41.89 38.92 -52.02
C SER A 553 -42.39 38.99 -50.56
N GLN A 554 -43.51 38.33 -50.24
CA GLN A 554 -43.99 38.20 -48.87
C GLN A 554 -43.05 37.34 -48.01
N TRP A 555 -42.53 36.24 -48.57
CA TRP A 555 -41.56 35.38 -47.88
C TRP A 555 -40.25 36.09 -47.61
N LEU A 556 -39.81 36.96 -48.53
CA LEU A 556 -38.67 37.84 -48.31
C LEU A 556 -38.93 38.79 -47.15
N SER A 557 -40.15 39.33 -47.02
CA SER A 557 -40.51 40.23 -45.92
C SER A 557 -40.39 39.53 -44.57
N TYR A 558 -40.87 38.29 -44.45
CA TYR A 558 -40.73 37.49 -43.22
C TYR A 558 -39.27 37.15 -42.92
N LEU A 559 -38.48 36.80 -43.94
CA LEU A 559 -37.05 36.53 -43.78
C LEU A 559 -36.31 37.76 -43.26
N LEU A 560 -36.58 38.93 -43.84
CA LEU A 560 -35.99 40.21 -43.41
C LEU A 560 -36.39 40.56 -41.96
N MET A 561 -37.66 40.37 -41.58
CA MET A 561 -38.09 40.58 -40.20
C MET A 561 -37.35 39.68 -39.20
N VAL A 562 -37.29 38.37 -39.48
CA VAL A 562 -36.61 37.41 -38.60
C VAL A 562 -35.10 37.70 -38.54
N ALA A 563 -34.47 37.97 -39.69
CA ALA A 563 -33.05 38.33 -39.75
C ALA A 563 -32.78 39.64 -38.99
N GLY A 564 -33.68 40.62 -39.11
CA GLY A 564 -33.63 41.89 -38.38
C GLY A 564 -33.61 41.69 -36.87
N TRP A 565 -34.55 40.92 -36.33
CA TRP A 565 -34.58 40.57 -34.90
C TRP A 565 -33.28 39.91 -34.42
N VAL A 566 -32.74 38.96 -35.19
CA VAL A 566 -31.49 38.26 -34.82
C VAL A 566 -30.27 39.18 -34.89
N LEU A 567 -30.15 40.01 -35.94
CA LEU A 567 -28.99 40.88 -36.14
C LEU A 567 -29.01 42.07 -35.16
N VAL A 568 -30.17 42.68 -34.91
CA VAL A 568 -30.30 43.81 -33.98
C VAL A 568 -30.04 43.37 -32.54
N THR A 569 -30.54 42.20 -32.11
CA THR A 569 -30.22 41.65 -30.79
C THR A 569 -28.74 41.32 -30.64
N THR A 570 -28.09 40.84 -31.71
CA THR A 570 -26.65 40.58 -31.74
C THR A 570 -25.83 41.87 -31.61
N ILE A 571 -26.21 42.94 -32.31
CA ILE A 571 -25.53 44.24 -32.23
C ILE A 571 -25.73 44.87 -30.84
N ALA A 572 -26.94 44.83 -30.30
CA ALA A 572 -27.23 45.34 -28.95
C ALA A 572 -26.42 44.59 -27.87
N ALA A 573 -26.34 43.26 -27.96
CA ALA A 573 -25.51 42.45 -27.07
C ALA A 573 -24.01 42.77 -27.23
N GLY A 574 -23.54 42.97 -28.46
CA GLY A 574 -22.15 43.37 -28.73
C GLY A 574 -21.80 44.74 -28.13
N VAL A 575 -22.65 45.74 -28.32
CA VAL A 575 -22.45 47.10 -27.78
C VAL A 575 -22.51 47.12 -26.25
N ALA A 576 -23.48 46.41 -25.64
CA ALA A 576 -23.59 46.29 -24.18
C ALA A 576 -22.31 45.69 -23.55
N ARG A 577 -21.68 44.73 -24.23
CA ARG A 577 -20.45 44.07 -23.76
C ARG A 577 -19.20 44.94 -23.90
N VAL A 578 -19.18 45.87 -24.86
CA VAL A 578 -18.09 46.85 -25.01
C VAL A 578 -18.23 47.97 -23.96
N LEU A 579 -19.46 48.36 -23.62
CA LEU A 579 -19.73 49.36 -22.60
C LEU A 579 -19.49 48.85 -21.16
N SER A 580 -19.68 47.56 -20.89
CA SER A 580 -19.44 46.95 -19.57
C SER A 580 -17.97 46.60 -19.27
N ARG A 581 -17.04 46.90 -20.20
CA ARG A 581 -15.59 46.70 -20.05
C ARG A 581 -14.81 47.98 -19.71
N LYS A 582 -15.49 49.00 -19.18
CA LYS A 582 -14.86 50.20 -18.60
C LYS A 582 -15.14 50.31 -17.12
#